data_AF-A0A8X6UNS1-F1
#
_entry.id   AF-A0A8X6UNS1-F1
#
_cell.length_a   1.000
_cell.length_b   1.000
_cell.length_c   1.000
_cell.angle_alpha   90.00
_cell.angle_beta   90.00
_cell.angle_gamma   90.00
#
_symmetry.space_group_name_H-M   'P 1'
#
loop_
_entity.id
_entity.type
_entity.pdbx_description
1 polymer ?
#
loop_
_entity_poly.entity_id
_entity_poly.type
_entity_poly.pdbx_seq_one_letter_code
_entity_poly.pdbx_strand_id
1 'polypeptide(L)'
;MGSLCSSCCGNSADDIFESEQNDKTNLLGSPVGEGSRSASQSISNKHTTDGVGDQQAKLNRILQKTANSYIDVPALNSSVEQSTDKTKDYESKIKEALQKREYTEKSNLLEDTPHLERTLSGEPVAEDDVKMVRDINSTILTALQSIQITNSENLVIPFNAPKDNA
;
A
#
# COMPACT_ATOMS: atom_id res chain seq x y z
N MET A 1 -21.39 12.04 21.90
CA MET A 1 -20.20 12.75 21.38
C MET A 1 -19.37 11.74 20.61
N GLY A 2 -19.72 11.47 19.36
CA GLY A 2 -19.01 10.53 18.50
C GLY A 2 -18.89 11.15 17.12
N SER A 3 -17.67 11.51 16.74
CA SER A 3 -17.35 11.95 15.39
C SER A 3 -16.36 10.94 14.82
N LEU A 4 -16.87 10.11 13.92
CA LEU A 4 -16.09 9.26 13.02
C LEU A 4 -16.15 9.92 11.64
N CYS A 5 -15.00 9.84 10.96
CA CYS A 5 -14.81 10.06 9.53
C CYS A 5 -15.00 11.48 9.00
N SER A 6 -13.88 12.19 8.88
CA SER A 6 -13.63 13.05 7.73
C SER A 6 -12.13 13.18 7.50
N SER A 7 -11.60 12.43 6.53
CA SER A 7 -10.72 12.97 5.48
C SER A 7 -10.08 11.83 4.69
N CYS A 8 -10.73 11.45 3.60
CA CYS A 8 -10.06 10.86 2.44
C CYS A 8 -10.21 11.88 1.30
N CYS A 9 -9.13 12.04 0.53
CA CYS A 9 -8.95 12.97 -0.59
C CYS A 9 -8.74 14.43 -0.12
N GLY A 10 -7.56 15.02 -0.25
CA GLY A 10 -6.77 15.12 -1.47
C GLY A 10 -6.84 16.57 -1.94
N ASN A 11 -5.69 17.13 -2.31
CA ASN A 11 -5.49 18.46 -2.89
C ASN A 11 -5.34 19.63 -1.89
N SER A 12 -4.11 19.82 -1.41
CA SER A 12 -3.47 21.13 -1.58
C SER A 12 -2.31 20.92 -2.52
N ALA A 13 -2.48 21.44 -3.74
CA ALA A 13 -1.36 21.80 -4.59
C ALA A 13 -0.42 22.73 -3.81
N ASP A 14 0.85 22.70 -4.19
CA ASP A 14 1.90 23.60 -3.71
C ASP A 14 2.42 23.28 -2.31
N ASP A 15 3.24 22.23 -2.22
CA ASP A 15 4.40 22.19 -1.33
C ASP A 15 5.39 21.14 -1.85
N ILE A 16 5.94 21.43 -3.04
CA ILE A 16 7.16 20.77 -3.54
C ILE A 16 8.31 21.38 -2.74
N PHE A 17 8.47 20.93 -1.49
CA PHE A 17 9.68 21.22 -0.75
C PHE A 17 10.85 20.53 -1.45
N GLU A 18 11.67 21.34 -2.13
CA GLU A 18 13.04 21.02 -2.45
C GLU A 18 13.80 20.73 -1.15
N SER A 19 13.75 19.48 -0.72
CA SER A 19 14.75 18.92 0.18
C SER A 19 15.67 18.08 -0.68
N GLU A 20 16.94 18.47 -0.76
CA GLU A 20 18.00 17.68 -1.40
C GLU A 20 18.03 16.27 -0.79
N GLN A 21 17.33 15.34 -1.44
CA GLN A 21 17.40 13.92 -1.14
C GLN A 21 18.78 13.42 -1.56
N ASN A 22 19.73 13.53 -0.63
CA ASN A 22 20.99 12.79 -0.67
C ASN A 22 20.70 11.33 -0.29
N ASP A 23 21.50 10.39 -0.82
CA ASP A 23 21.36 8.93 -0.72
C ASP A 23 21.52 8.35 0.71
N LYS A 24 21.44 9.20 1.73
CA LYS A 24 21.43 8.85 3.17
C LYS A 24 20.12 9.21 3.87
N THR A 25 19.12 9.70 3.14
CA THR A 25 17.79 10.01 3.71
C THR A 25 17.00 8.72 3.94
N ASN A 26 16.76 8.39 5.21
CA ASN A 26 16.05 7.20 5.63
C ASN A 26 14.57 7.29 5.24
N LEU A 27 13.99 6.22 4.67
CA LEU A 27 12.66 6.24 4.03
C LEU A 27 11.48 6.43 5.00
N LEU A 28 11.74 6.47 6.31
CA LEU A 28 10.74 6.68 7.34
C LEU A 28 11.22 7.84 8.21
N GLY A 29 10.52 8.98 8.11
CA GLY A 29 10.76 10.14 8.95
C GLY A 29 10.61 9.76 10.43
N SER A 30 11.59 10.16 11.25
CA SER A 30 11.52 10.05 12.71
C SER A 30 12.45 11.08 13.36
N PRO A 31 12.10 11.54 14.57
CA PRO A 31 11.94 12.96 14.86
C PRO A 31 13.15 13.59 15.54
N VAL A 32 13.31 14.90 15.28
CA VAL A 32 13.88 15.95 16.15
C VAL A 32 15.01 15.52 17.09
N GLY A 33 16.24 15.94 16.79
CA GLY A 33 17.33 15.90 17.77
C GLY A 33 18.70 16.24 17.18
N GLU A 34 19.15 17.46 17.46
CA GLU A 34 20.44 18.07 17.13
C GLU A 34 21.68 17.25 17.55
N GLY A 35 22.83 17.52 16.92
CA GLY A 35 24.13 17.29 17.57
C GLY A 35 25.35 16.99 16.70
N SER A 36 25.86 18.00 15.99
CA SER A 36 27.29 18.36 15.80
C SER A 36 28.37 17.24 15.80
N ARG A 37 29.18 17.18 14.72
CA ARG A 37 30.60 17.63 14.72
C ARG A 37 31.39 17.27 13.44
N SER A 38 31.92 18.33 12.83
CA SER A 38 33.21 18.53 12.13
C SER A 38 34.16 17.33 11.90
N ALA A 39 34.74 17.22 10.70
CA ALA A 39 35.96 17.96 10.34
C ALA A 39 36.57 17.48 9.01
N SER A 40 37.13 18.44 8.26
CA SER A 40 38.26 18.32 7.35
C SER A 40 38.01 17.71 5.96
N GLN A 41 38.04 18.57 4.93
CA GLN A 41 39.15 18.55 3.97
C GLN A 41 39.09 19.75 3.00
N SER A 42 40.12 20.61 3.15
CA SER A 42 40.94 21.22 2.11
C SER A 42 40.25 21.87 0.91
N ILE A 43 40.06 23.18 1.06
CA ILE A 43 39.80 24.15 -0.01
C ILE A 43 41.02 24.19 -0.94
N SER A 44 40.89 23.61 -2.14
CA SER A 44 41.76 23.93 -3.27
C SER A 44 40.91 24.51 -4.38
N ASN A 45 40.96 25.83 -4.49
CA ASN A 45 40.34 26.61 -5.55
C ASN A 45 40.84 26.10 -6.91
N LYS A 46 39.97 25.43 -7.66
CA LYS A 46 40.07 25.32 -9.11
C LYS A 46 38.80 25.90 -9.72
N HIS A 47 38.96 27.10 -10.25
CA HIS A 47 38.27 27.68 -11.39
C HIS A 47 36.79 27.28 -11.57
N THR A 48 35.92 28.24 -11.25
CA THR A 48 34.50 28.24 -11.54
C THR A 48 34.21 27.82 -12.99
N THR A 49 33.44 26.75 -13.13
CA THR A 49 32.61 26.44 -14.30
C THR A 49 31.22 26.11 -13.76
N ASP A 50 30.66 27.08 -13.01
CA ASP A 50 29.49 26.95 -12.12
C ASP A 50 28.15 26.80 -12.86
N GLY A 51 28.11 26.10 -13.98
CA GLY A 51 26.86 25.88 -14.73
C GLY A 51 26.78 24.57 -15.50
N VAL A 52 27.91 23.95 -15.85
CA VAL A 52 27.90 22.73 -16.70
C VAL A 52 27.75 21.46 -15.85
N GLY A 53 28.35 21.43 -14.66
CA GLY A 53 28.27 20.28 -13.74
C GLY A 53 26.86 20.03 -13.20
N ASP A 54 26.15 21.09 -12.82
CA ASP A 54 24.77 21.01 -12.32
C ASP A 54 23.78 20.60 -13.43
N GLN A 55 23.94 21.15 -14.64
CA GLN A 55 23.14 20.73 -15.79
C GLN A 55 23.35 19.25 -16.12
N GLN A 56 24.59 18.76 -16.08
CA GLN A 56 24.87 17.34 -16.32
C GLN A 56 24.31 16.44 -15.20
N ALA A 57 24.32 16.88 -13.95
CA ALA A 57 23.71 16.16 -12.83
C ALA A 57 22.18 16.10 -12.95
N LYS A 58 21.54 17.20 -13.35
CA LYS A 58 20.10 17.27 -13.64
C LYS A 58 19.70 16.32 -14.77
N LEU A 59 20.50 16.27 -15.84
CA LEU A 59 20.29 15.33 -16.95
C LEU A 59 20.45 13.88 -16.50
N ASN A 60 21.44 13.57 -15.66
CA ASN A 60 21.62 12.23 -15.10
C ASN A 60 20.43 11.82 -14.21
N ARG A 61 19.92 12.74 -13.37
CA ARG A 61 18.71 12.50 -12.58
C ARG A 61 17.48 12.23 -13.45
N ILE A 62 17.31 12.97 -14.54
CA ILE A 62 16.22 12.74 -15.50
C ILE A 62 16.36 11.36 -16.15
N LEU A 63 17.57 11.00 -16.57
CA LEU A 63 17.83 9.69 -17.17
C LEU A 63 17.56 8.55 -16.18
N GLN A 64 18.03 8.64 -14.94
CA GLN A 64 17.76 7.64 -13.91
C GLN A 64 16.27 7.55 -13.58
N LYS A 65 15.59 8.70 -13.44
CA LYS A 65 14.13 8.73 -13.20
C LYS A 65 13.37 8.10 -14.36
N THR A 66 13.77 8.39 -15.58
CA THR A 66 13.16 7.83 -16.80
C THR A 66 13.42 6.33 -16.89
N ALA A 67 14.66 5.89 -16.66
CA ALA A 67 15.03 4.48 -16.67
C ALA A 67 14.26 3.67 -15.61
N ASN A 68 14.04 4.24 -14.42
CA ASN A 68 13.28 3.61 -13.34
C ASN A 68 11.76 3.65 -13.58
N SER A 69 11.25 4.61 -14.36
CA SER A 69 9.81 4.73 -14.68
C SER A 69 9.43 3.96 -15.94
N TYR A 70 10.41 3.61 -16.77
CA TYR A 70 10.21 2.87 -18.00
C TYR A 70 9.96 1.39 -17.67
N ILE A 71 8.87 0.85 -18.22
CA ILE A 71 8.50 -0.55 -18.03
C ILE A 71 9.10 -1.37 -19.17
N ASP A 72 10.09 -2.19 -18.85
CA ASP A 72 10.63 -3.20 -19.77
C ASP A 72 9.69 -4.42 -19.81
N VAL A 73 8.71 -4.38 -20.71
CA VAL A 73 7.67 -5.42 -20.87
C VAL A 73 8.28 -6.82 -21.12
N PRO A 74 9.33 -6.99 -21.96
CA PRO A 74 10.04 -8.27 -22.11
C PRO A 74 10.67 -8.83 -20.82
N ALA A 75 11.21 -7.99 -19.94
CA ALA A 75 11.90 -8.44 -18.72
C ALA A 75 10.97 -9.06 -17.68
N LEU A 76 9.66 -8.80 -17.76
CA LEU A 76 8.65 -9.36 -16.85
C LEU A 76 8.57 -10.90 -16.91
N ASN A 77 9.04 -11.51 -18.00
CA ASN A 77 9.04 -12.96 -18.21
C ASN A 77 10.39 -13.62 -17.94
N SER A 78 11.40 -12.85 -17.49
CA SER A 78 12.71 -13.42 -17.17
C SER A 78 12.66 -14.15 -15.82
N SER A 79 13.07 -15.43 -15.82
CA SER A 79 13.25 -16.17 -14.57
C SER A 79 14.43 -15.56 -13.82
N VAL A 80 14.21 -15.13 -12.58
CA VAL A 80 15.29 -14.66 -11.71
C VAL A 80 16.18 -15.87 -11.40
N GLU A 81 17.32 -15.97 -12.09
CA GLU A 81 18.37 -16.93 -11.73
C GLU A 81 18.86 -16.59 -10.32
N GLN A 82 18.32 -17.30 -9.33
CA GLN A 82 18.64 -17.08 -7.94
C GLN A 82 20.03 -17.63 -7.67
N SER A 83 21.00 -16.75 -7.40
CA SER A 83 22.35 -17.21 -7.05
C SER A 83 22.31 -17.95 -5.71
N THR A 84 22.84 -19.17 -5.69
CA THR A 84 22.88 -20.04 -4.49
C THR A 84 23.53 -19.36 -3.28
N ASP A 85 24.46 -18.45 -3.52
CA ASP A 85 25.17 -17.72 -2.47
C ASP A 85 24.29 -16.67 -1.78
N LYS A 86 23.39 -16.01 -2.52
CA LYS A 86 22.42 -15.08 -1.93
C LYS A 86 21.41 -15.84 -1.08
N THR A 87 20.99 -17.03 -1.50
CA THR A 87 20.11 -17.89 -0.71
C THR A 87 20.75 -18.24 0.64
N LYS A 88 22.03 -18.62 0.64
CA LYS A 88 22.77 -18.93 1.88
C LYS A 88 22.95 -17.71 2.78
N ASP A 89 23.24 -16.53 2.21
CA ASP A 89 23.34 -15.28 2.97
C ASP A 89 22.01 -14.92 3.65
N TYR A 90 20.89 -15.03 2.94
CA TYR A 90 19.57 -14.81 3.53
C TYR A 90 19.22 -15.84 4.60
N GLU A 91 19.54 -17.12 4.38
CA GLU A 91 19.31 -18.17 5.37
C GLU A 91 20.09 -17.90 6.66
N SER A 92 21.36 -17.49 6.55
CA SER A 92 22.20 -17.12 7.70
C SER A 92 21.60 -15.93 8.48
N LYS A 93 21.21 -14.87 7.78
CA LYS A 93 20.58 -13.67 8.38
C LYS A 93 19.25 -14.00 9.07
N ILE A 94 18.44 -14.88 8.47
CA ILE A 94 17.18 -15.35 9.07
C ILE A 94 17.46 -16.13 10.36
N LYS A 95 18.44 -17.05 10.35
CA LYS A 95 18.81 -17.81 11.56
C LYS A 95 19.28 -16.90 12.69
N GLU A 96 20.10 -15.89 12.40
CA GLU A 96 20.53 -14.91 13.40
C GLU A 96 19.34 -14.11 13.96
N ALA A 97 18.42 -13.68 13.10
CA ALA A 97 17.23 -12.94 13.51
C ALA A 97 16.28 -13.79 14.37
N LEU A 98 16.13 -15.08 14.06
CA LEU A 98 15.30 -16.01 14.82
C LEU A 98 15.89 -16.34 16.20
N GLN A 99 17.21 -16.37 16.35
CA GLN A 99 17.85 -16.56 17.67
C GLN A 99 17.62 -15.38 18.62
N LYS A 100 17.39 -14.17 18.08
CA LYS A 100 17.15 -12.95 18.88
C LYS A 100 15.68 -12.73 19.23
N ARG A 101 14.75 -13.46 18.61
CA ARG A 101 13.32 -13.39 18.92
C ARG A 101 12.91 -14.65 19.69
N GLU A 102 12.28 -14.47 20.84
CA GLU A 102 11.52 -15.56 21.45
C GLU A 102 10.38 -15.92 20.50
N TYR A 103 10.43 -17.14 19.95
CA TYR A 103 9.34 -17.69 19.16
C TYR A 103 8.18 -17.95 20.10
N THR A 104 7.22 -17.04 20.16
CA THR A 104 5.94 -17.31 20.80
C THR A 104 5.25 -18.34 19.92
N GLU A 105 5.19 -19.60 20.37
CA GLU A 105 4.34 -20.60 19.74
C GLU A 105 2.96 -19.98 19.54
N LYS A 106 2.38 -20.17 18.35
CA LYS A 106 1.08 -19.60 17.99
C LYS A 106 0.11 -19.97 19.13
N SER A 107 -0.26 -18.97 19.94
CA SER A 107 -1.24 -19.16 21.01
C SER A 107 -2.44 -19.84 20.38
N ASN A 108 -2.83 -20.99 20.91
CA ASN A 108 -3.99 -21.71 20.41
C ASN A 108 -5.14 -20.71 20.29
N LEU A 109 -5.65 -20.53 19.06
CA LEU A 109 -6.64 -19.47 18.74
C LEU A 109 -7.94 -19.64 19.52
N LEU A 110 -8.16 -20.82 20.07
CA LEU A 110 -9.33 -21.19 20.85
C LEU A 110 -8.84 -21.65 22.23
N GLU A 111 -9.31 -20.96 23.25
CA GLU A 111 -9.15 -21.35 24.65
C GLU A 111 -10.41 -22.13 25.06
N ASP A 112 -10.23 -23.30 25.67
CA ASP A 112 -11.36 -24.09 26.16
C ASP A 112 -12.12 -23.31 27.23
N THR A 113 -13.42 -23.08 27.02
CA THR A 113 -14.24 -22.40 28.01
C THR A 113 -14.43 -23.33 29.22
N PRO A 114 -14.00 -22.93 30.43
CA PRO A 114 -14.24 -23.75 31.61
C PRO A 114 -15.75 -23.89 31.84
N HIS A 115 -16.20 -25.12 32.12
CA HIS A 115 -17.61 -25.47 32.37
C HIS A 115 -18.55 -25.34 31.15
N LEU A 116 -18.17 -25.95 30.02
CA LEU A 116 -18.96 -26.05 28.78
C LEU A 116 -20.47 -26.30 29.01
N GLU A 117 -20.82 -27.28 29.85
CA GLU A 117 -22.21 -27.66 30.13
C GLU A 117 -23.04 -26.49 30.69
N ARG A 118 -22.42 -25.65 31.52
CA ARG A 118 -23.08 -24.47 32.11
C ARG A 118 -23.31 -23.39 31.05
N THR A 119 -22.35 -23.20 30.16
CA THR A 119 -22.45 -22.22 29.07
C THR A 119 -23.51 -22.65 28.05
N LEU A 120 -23.55 -23.93 27.69
CA LEU A 120 -24.54 -24.48 26.76
C LEU A 120 -25.96 -24.53 27.34
N SER A 121 -26.09 -24.68 28.66
CA SER A 121 -27.37 -24.63 29.37
C SER A 121 -27.85 -23.21 29.69
N GLY A 122 -27.11 -22.18 29.26
CA GLY A 122 -27.48 -20.79 29.43
C GLY A 122 -28.75 -20.41 28.65
N GLU A 123 -29.26 -19.22 28.91
CA GLU A 123 -30.41 -18.70 28.16
C GLU A 123 -30.04 -18.57 26.67
N PRO A 124 -30.86 -19.13 25.75
CA PRO A 124 -30.61 -19.00 24.33
C PRO A 124 -30.78 -17.53 23.90
N VAL A 125 -30.22 -17.19 22.74
CA VAL A 125 -30.42 -15.86 22.14
C VAL A 125 -31.91 -15.59 21.97
N ALA A 126 -32.35 -14.40 22.41
CA ALA A 126 -33.75 -14.01 22.33
C ALA A 126 -34.26 -14.03 20.88
N GLU A 127 -35.47 -14.53 20.66
CA GLU A 127 -36.06 -14.62 19.32
C GLU A 127 -36.21 -13.25 18.65
N ASP A 128 -36.45 -12.21 19.44
CA ASP A 128 -36.54 -10.82 18.97
C ASP A 128 -35.21 -10.34 18.35
N ASP A 129 -34.07 -10.69 18.95
CA ASP A 129 -32.74 -10.35 18.41
C ASP A 129 -32.49 -11.09 17.09
N VAL A 130 -32.86 -12.36 17.02
CA VAL A 130 -32.73 -13.16 15.80
C VAL A 130 -33.61 -12.58 14.68
N LYS A 131 -34.83 -12.15 15.01
CA LYS A 131 -35.74 -11.51 14.05
C LYS A 131 -35.20 -10.17 13.59
N MET A 132 -34.71 -9.34 14.50
CA MET A 132 -34.08 -8.05 14.17
C MET A 132 -32.92 -8.21 13.18
N VAL A 133 -32.03 -9.18 13.41
CA VAL A 133 -30.91 -9.46 12.52
C VAL A 133 -31.39 -9.90 11.12
N ARG A 134 -32.44 -10.73 11.05
CA ARG A 134 -33.02 -11.14 9.76
C ARG A 134 -33.63 -9.96 8.99
N ASP A 135 -34.34 -9.07 9.68
CA ASP A 135 -34.97 -7.91 9.06
C ASP A 135 -33.93 -6.92 8.52
N ILE A 136 -32.84 -6.70 9.29
CA ILE A 136 -31.69 -5.90 8.83
C ILE A 136 -31.04 -6.55 7.60
N ASN A 137 -30.81 -7.86 7.61
CA ASN A 137 -30.23 -8.57 6.47
C ASN A 137 -31.10 -8.48 5.22
N SER A 138 -32.43 -8.59 5.36
CA SER A 138 -33.36 -8.41 4.24
C SER A 138 -33.28 -7.00 3.65
N THR A 139 -33.15 -5.99 4.52
CA THR A 139 -32.98 -4.59 4.11
C THR A 139 -31.66 -4.39 3.36
N ILE A 140 -30.56 -4.95 3.86
CA ILE A 140 -29.24 -4.89 3.20
C ILE A 140 -29.30 -5.55 1.83
N LEU A 141 -29.91 -6.72 1.73
CA LEU A 141 -30.03 -7.45 0.46
C LEU A 141 -30.83 -6.64 -0.57
N THR A 142 -31.92 -6.01 -0.13
CA THR A 142 -32.73 -5.12 -0.98
C THR A 142 -31.92 -3.89 -1.42
N ALA A 143 -31.12 -3.31 -0.53
CA ALA A 143 -30.23 -2.19 -0.86
C ALA A 143 -29.15 -2.59 -1.87
N LEU A 144 -28.55 -3.78 -1.75
CA LEU A 144 -27.57 -4.28 -2.72
C LEU A 144 -28.18 -4.48 -4.11
N GLN A 145 -29.42 -4.97 -4.19
CA GLN A 145 -30.14 -5.10 -5.46
C GLN A 145 -30.44 -3.75 -6.13
N SER A 146 -30.50 -2.67 -5.34
CA SER A 146 -30.67 -1.32 -5.90
C SER A 146 -29.42 -0.80 -6.63
N ILE A 147 -28.26 -1.42 -6.40
CA ILE A 147 -27.00 -1.08 -7.08
C ILE A 147 -27.00 -1.74 -8.46
N GLN A 148 -27.72 -1.12 -9.39
CA GLN A 148 -27.78 -1.53 -10.78
C GLN A 148 -27.74 -0.31 -11.70
N ILE A 149 -27.17 -0.49 -12.89
CA ILE A 149 -27.10 0.57 -13.89
C ILE A 149 -28.48 0.66 -14.55
N THR A 150 -29.18 1.77 -14.34
CA THR A 150 -30.41 2.07 -15.07
C THR A 150 -30.04 2.56 -16.47
N ASN A 151 -30.41 1.79 -17.49
CA ASN A 151 -30.09 2.14 -18.86
C ASN A 151 -31.08 3.19 -19.39
N SER A 152 -30.61 4.42 -19.61
CA SER A 152 -31.41 5.53 -20.14
C SER A 152 -31.48 5.56 -21.67
N GLU A 153 -30.46 5.04 -22.36
CA GLU A 153 -30.32 5.17 -23.81
C GLU A 153 -29.64 3.94 -24.41
N ASN A 154 -30.00 3.59 -25.64
CA ASN A 154 -29.40 2.44 -26.27
C ASN A 154 -27.92 2.70 -26.61
N LEU A 155 -27.01 2.02 -25.90
CA LEU A 155 -25.55 2.11 -26.11
C LEU A 155 -25.11 1.55 -27.47
N VAL A 156 -25.94 0.73 -28.11
CA VAL A 156 -25.62 0.11 -29.41
C VAL A 156 -26.75 0.40 -30.39
N ILE A 157 -26.47 1.22 -31.40
CA ILE A 157 -27.43 1.50 -32.49
C ILE A 157 -27.11 0.54 -33.65
N PRO A 158 -28.01 -0.40 -33.99
CA PRO A 158 -27.80 -1.28 -35.13
C PRO A 158 -27.99 -0.49 -36.43
N PHE A 159 -26.99 -0.54 -37.31
CA PHE A 159 -26.98 0.19 -38.58
C PHE A 159 -27.89 -0.42 -39.67
N ASN A 160 -28.44 -1.63 -39.47
CA ASN A 160 -29.20 -2.39 -40.47
C ASN A 160 -30.62 -2.76 -39.99
N ALA A 161 -31.39 -1.81 -39.47
CA ALA A 161 -32.82 -2.04 -39.28
C ALA A 161 -33.49 -2.20 -40.66
N PRO A 162 -34.23 -3.30 -40.94
CA PRO A 162 -35.02 -3.40 -42.16
C PRO A 162 -36.06 -2.27 -42.17
N LYS A 163 -36.15 -1.56 -43.29
CA LYS A 163 -37.20 -0.55 -43.48
C LYS A 163 -38.53 -1.29 -43.59
N ASP A 164 -39.35 -1.23 -42.55
CA ASP A 164 -40.75 -1.60 -42.66
C ASP A 164 -41.38 -0.67 -43.71
N ASN A 165 -41.82 -1.28 -44.82
CA ASN A 165 -42.44 -0.57 -45.93
C ASN A 165 -43.80 0.01 -45.48
N ALA A 166 -43.97 1.30 -45.79
CA ALA A 166 -45.23 2.03 -45.70
C ALA A 166 -46.34 1.40 -46.56
#